data_AF-B9L817-F1
#
_entry.id   AF-B9L817-F1
#
_cell.length_a   1.000
_cell.length_b   1.000
_cell.length_c   1.000
_cell.angle_alpha   90.00
_cell.angle_beta   90.00
_cell.angle_gamma   90.00
#
_symmetry.space_group_name_H-M   'P 1'
#
loop_
_entity.id
_entity.type
_entity.pdbx_description
1 polymer ?
#
loop_
_entity_poly.entity_id
_entity_poly.type
_entity_poly.pdbx_seq_one_letter_code
_entity_poly.pdbx_strand_id
1 'polypeptide(L)'
;MKVFVRYFIKGVFAILPVVFTIWVVTYIAGILIQFIKIFYAKINNPLYSIGLIIATVLLITYIGYIITKNQKSIILYITENIFSKVPVIKSIYNFFKELMQMFSNDKNYLGVVEVMFANYKTYAFLTKEEKNRFIAFVPTAPNPTSGYVIMLDKDKEVGEIKALGEWKRVDTDVKEALSKIISLGLK
;
A
#
# COMPACT_ATOMS: atom_id res chain seq x y z
N MET A 1 -24.43 -37.39 9.73
CA MET A 1 -24.71 -36.20 8.89
C MET A 1 -23.82 -34.99 9.21
N LYS A 2 -23.71 -34.54 10.46
CA LYS A 2 -22.90 -33.33 10.83
C LYS A 2 -21.39 -33.43 10.51
N VAL A 3 -20.81 -34.63 10.60
CA VAL A 3 -19.38 -34.86 10.35
C VAL A 3 -19.03 -34.71 8.86
N PHE A 4 -19.83 -35.30 7.98
CA PHE A 4 -19.67 -35.19 6.53
C PHE A 4 -19.74 -33.74 6.06
N VAL A 5 -20.75 -32.98 6.51
CA VAL A 5 -20.92 -31.57 6.18
C VAL A 5 -19.72 -30.74 6.64
N ARG A 6 -19.14 -31.03 7.81
CA ARG A 6 -17.94 -30.34 8.32
C ARG A 6 -16.71 -30.55 7.42
N TYR A 7 -16.49 -31.77 6.93
CA TYR A 7 -15.38 -32.07 6.02
C TYR A 7 -15.62 -31.48 4.63
N PHE A 8 -16.86 -31.53 4.14
CA PHE A 8 -17.24 -30.91 2.87
C PHE A 8 -17.00 -29.39 2.89
N ILE A 9 -17.46 -28.69 3.93
CA ILE A 9 -17.26 -27.24 4.07
C ILE A 9 -15.75 -26.89 4.11
N LYS A 10 -14.95 -27.64 4.88
CA LYS A 10 -13.49 -27.44 4.91
C LYS A 10 -12.85 -27.65 3.53
N GLY A 11 -13.28 -28.66 2.78
CA GLY A 11 -12.81 -28.91 1.42
C GLY A 11 -13.15 -27.77 0.46
N VAL A 12 -14.39 -27.25 0.55
CA VAL A 12 -14.81 -26.07 -0.23
C VAL A 12 -13.91 -24.87 0.11
N PHE A 13 -13.73 -24.55 1.40
CA PHE A 13 -12.88 -23.42 1.80
C PHE A 13 -11.41 -23.59 1.43
N ALA A 14 -10.90 -24.82 1.38
CA ALA A 14 -9.51 -25.08 0.94
C ALA A 14 -9.33 -24.82 -0.56
N ILE A 15 -10.33 -25.12 -1.38
CA ILE A 15 -10.26 -24.99 -2.86
C ILE A 15 -10.72 -23.61 -3.34
N LEU A 16 -11.57 -22.93 -2.56
CA LEU A 16 -12.15 -21.63 -2.89
C LEU A 16 -11.11 -20.57 -3.32
N PRO A 17 -9.94 -20.42 -2.66
CA PRO A 17 -8.93 -19.44 -3.09
C PRO A 17 -8.38 -19.75 -4.48
N VAL A 18 -8.10 -21.02 -4.77
CA VAL A 18 -7.54 -21.45 -6.06
C VAL A 18 -8.54 -21.22 -7.19
N VAL A 19 -9.80 -21.61 -6.97
CA VAL A 19 -10.88 -21.38 -7.93
C VAL A 19 -11.10 -19.89 -8.16
N PHE A 20 -11.07 -19.10 -7.09
CA PHE A 20 -11.20 -17.64 -7.18
C PHE A 20 -10.03 -17.02 -7.96
N THR A 21 -8.79 -17.43 -7.72
CA THR A 21 -7.62 -16.97 -8.49
C THR A 21 -7.77 -17.30 -9.97
N ILE A 22 -8.13 -18.54 -10.31
CA ILE A 22 -8.34 -18.95 -11.71
C ILE A 22 -9.46 -18.12 -12.35
N TRP A 23 -10.56 -17.90 -11.64
CA TRP A 23 -11.68 -17.10 -12.11
C TRP A 23 -11.28 -15.64 -12.38
N VAL A 24 -10.56 -14.98 -11.46
CA VAL A 24 -10.07 -13.61 -11.64
C VAL A 24 -9.11 -13.53 -12.83
N VAL A 25 -8.15 -14.45 -12.93
CA VAL A 25 -7.16 -14.47 -14.02
C VAL A 25 -7.84 -14.64 -15.38
N THR A 26 -8.76 -15.59 -15.50
CA THR A 26 -9.47 -15.84 -16.76
C THR A 26 -10.42 -14.70 -17.13
N TYR A 27 -11.06 -14.07 -16.15
CA TYR A 27 -11.90 -12.89 -16.36
C TYR A 27 -11.09 -11.70 -16.90
N ILE A 28 -9.96 -11.38 -16.27
CA ILE A 28 -9.06 -10.29 -16.73
C ILE A 28 -8.50 -10.61 -18.12
N ALA A 29 -8.05 -11.83 -18.36
CA ALA A 29 -7.58 -12.27 -19.67
C ALA A 29 -8.67 -12.12 -20.74
N GLY A 30 -9.92 -12.45 -20.41
CA GLY A 30 -11.07 -12.28 -21.31
C GLY A 30 -11.30 -10.82 -21.69
N ILE A 31 -11.23 -9.90 -20.71
CA ILE A 31 -11.32 -8.46 -20.96
C ILE A 31 -10.20 -8.01 -21.90
N LEU A 32 -8.95 -8.38 -21.61
CA LEU A 32 -7.79 -8.02 -22.44
C LEU A 32 -7.92 -8.55 -23.88
N ILE A 33 -8.36 -9.81 -24.04
CA ILE A 33 -8.58 -10.40 -25.36
C ILE A 33 -9.69 -9.65 -26.12
N GLN A 34 -10.78 -9.24 -25.47
CA GLN A 34 -11.82 -8.44 -26.11
C GLN A 34 -11.28 -7.06 -26.53
N PHE A 35 -10.51 -6.39 -25.66
CA PHE A 35 -9.83 -5.15 -26.00
C PHE A 35 -8.92 -5.32 -27.23
N ILE A 36 -8.10 -6.37 -27.26
CA ILE A 36 -7.23 -6.68 -28.40
C ILE A 36 -8.06 -6.94 -29.66
N LYS A 37 -9.15 -7.73 -29.56
CA LYS A 37 -10.01 -8.08 -30.70
C LYS A 37 -10.68 -6.87 -31.36
N ILE A 38 -11.04 -5.84 -30.58
CA ILE A 38 -11.58 -4.58 -31.11
C ILE A 38 -10.61 -3.94 -32.12
N PHE A 39 -9.31 -4.06 -31.86
CA PHE A 39 -8.25 -3.54 -32.73
C PHE A 39 -7.79 -4.58 -33.77
N TYR A 40 -7.91 -5.87 -33.46
CA TYR A 40 -7.47 -6.98 -34.30
C TYR A 40 -8.27 -7.12 -35.59
N ALA A 41 -9.57 -6.79 -35.59
CA ALA A 41 -10.44 -6.89 -36.77
C ALA A 41 -10.04 -5.97 -37.95
N LYS A 42 -9.07 -5.05 -37.77
CA LYS A 42 -8.59 -4.12 -38.81
C LYS A 42 -7.12 -4.36 -39.25
N ILE A 43 -6.48 -5.44 -38.79
CA ILE A 43 -5.05 -5.71 -38.97
C ILE A 43 -4.66 -6.20 -40.38
N ASN A 44 -5.62 -6.59 -41.23
CA ASN A 44 -5.32 -7.05 -42.60
C ASN A 44 -4.77 -5.96 -43.55
N ASN A 45 -4.69 -4.71 -43.10
CA ASN A 45 -4.03 -3.65 -43.86
C ASN A 45 -2.81 -3.13 -43.07
N PRO A 46 -1.58 -3.30 -43.60
CA PRO A 46 -0.33 -2.89 -42.93
C PRO A 46 -0.32 -1.43 -42.48
N LEU A 47 -0.96 -0.53 -43.24
CA LEU A 47 -1.06 0.90 -42.91
C LEU A 47 -1.90 1.15 -41.65
N TYR A 48 -2.98 0.38 -41.44
CA TYR A 48 -3.82 0.51 -40.25
C TYR A 48 -3.10 -0.02 -39.02
N SER A 49 -2.37 -1.14 -39.13
CA SER A 49 -1.58 -1.70 -38.04
C SER A 49 -0.48 -0.73 -37.58
N ILE A 50 0.23 -0.11 -38.53
CA ILE A 50 1.24 0.94 -38.24
C ILE A 50 0.57 2.16 -37.60
N GLY A 51 -0.56 2.62 -38.14
CA GLY A 51 -1.30 3.75 -37.58
C GLY A 51 -1.78 3.50 -36.15
N LEU A 52 -2.17 2.26 -35.83
CA LEU A 52 -2.64 1.84 -34.51
C LEU A 52 -1.49 1.77 -33.50
N ILE A 53 -0.33 1.26 -33.91
CA ILE A 53 0.90 1.28 -33.09
C ILE A 53 1.31 2.72 -32.81
N ILE A 54 1.37 3.58 -33.83
CA ILE A 54 1.72 5.00 -33.66
C ILE A 54 0.70 5.70 -32.74
N ALA A 55 -0.60 5.48 -32.95
CA ALA A 55 -1.65 6.05 -32.10
C ALA A 55 -1.54 5.56 -30.65
N THR A 56 -1.21 4.29 -30.43
CA THR A 56 -1.02 3.71 -29.09
C THR A 56 0.21 4.30 -28.41
N VAL A 57 1.34 4.41 -29.12
CA VAL A 57 2.56 5.05 -28.61
C VAL A 57 2.30 6.51 -28.27
N LEU A 58 1.61 7.26 -29.15
CA LEU A 58 1.23 8.65 -28.90
C LEU A 58 0.27 8.79 -27.72
N LEU A 59 -0.71 7.90 -27.59
CA LEU A 59 -1.66 7.89 -26.47
C LEU A 59 -0.94 7.61 -25.15
N ILE A 60 -0.09 6.59 -25.10
CA ILE A 60 0.71 6.26 -23.90
C ILE A 60 1.65 7.43 -23.55
N THR A 61 2.30 8.01 -24.55
CA THR A 61 3.19 9.18 -24.37
C THR A 61 2.41 10.39 -23.88
N TYR A 62 1.20 10.63 -24.40
CA TYR A 62 0.33 11.72 -23.99
C TYR A 62 -0.22 11.53 -22.58
N ILE A 63 -0.60 10.30 -22.22
CA ILE A 63 -0.97 9.94 -20.86
C ILE A 63 0.24 10.18 -19.93
N GLY A 64 1.43 9.73 -20.30
CA GLY A 64 2.67 10.00 -19.57
C GLY A 64 2.98 11.50 -19.42
N TYR A 65 2.74 12.29 -20.47
CA TYR A 65 2.86 13.75 -20.45
C TYR A 65 1.87 14.40 -19.50
N ILE A 66 0.58 14.00 -19.52
CA ILE A 66 -0.44 14.50 -18.57
C ILE A 66 -0.06 14.13 -17.14
N ILE A 67 0.38 12.90 -16.90
CA ILE A 67 0.81 12.44 -15.57
C ILE A 67 1.99 13.27 -15.06
N THR A 68 2.97 13.52 -15.93
CA THR A 68 4.19 14.28 -15.59
C THR A 68 3.89 15.76 -15.39
N LYS A 69 2.99 16.35 -16.19
CA LYS A 69 2.60 17.77 -16.11
C LYS A 69 1.64 18.05 -14.96
N ASN A 70 0.70 17.15 -14.68
CA ASN A 70 -0.26 17.25 -13.57
C ASN A 70 0.25 16.48 -12.36
N GLN A 71 1.46 16.85 -11.90
CA GLN A 71 2.31 16.20 -10.90
C GLN A 71 1.64 15.61 -9.64
N LYS A 72 0.33 15.84 -9.36
CA LYS A 72 -0.36 15.33 -8.17
C LYS A 72 -1.83 14.90 -8.30
N SER A 73 -2.54 14.92 -9.43
CA SER A 73 -4.02 14.70 -9.35
C SER A 73 -4.65 13.60 -10.19
N ILE A 74 -4.31 13.38 -11.48
CA ILE A 74 -5.19 12.53 -12.31
C ILE A 74 -5.18 11.05 -11.89
N ILE A 75 -4.00 10.48 -11.62
CA ILE A 75 -3.89 9.09 -11.16
C ILE A 75 -4.55 8.96 -9.80
N LEU A 76 -4.23 9.84 -8.85
CA LEU A 76 -4.82 9.81 -7.51
C LEU A 76 -6.36 9.94 -7.57
N TYR A 77 -6.90 10.79 -8.44
CA TYR A 77 -8.34 10.99 -8.57
C TYR A 77 -9.06 9.77 -9.17
N ILE A 78 -8.50 9.17 -10.22
CA ILE A 78 -9.07 7.96 -10.83
C ILE A 78 -9.00 6.79 -9.84
N THR A 79 -7.87 6.66 -9.15
CA THR A 79 -7.60 5.59 -8.20
C THR A 79 -8.47 5.74 -6.94
N GLU A 80 -8.63 6.97 -6.43
CA GLU A 80 -9.58 7.28 -5.35
C GLU A 80 -11.03 7.07 -5.77
N ASN A 81 -11.44 7.40 -7.00
CA ASN A 81 -12.84 7.25 -7.42
C ASN A 81 -13.24 5.79 -7.69
N ILE A 82 -12.29 4.95 -8.12
CA ILE A 82 -12.50 3.50 -8.29
C ILE A 82 -12.46 2.80 -6.93
N PHE A 83 -11.46 3.08 -6.09
CA PHE A 83 -11.32 2.42 -4.79
C PHE A 83 -12.27 2.98 -3.71
N SER A 84 -12.77 4.21 -3.82
CA SER A 84 -13.73 4.78 -2.87
C SER A 84 -15.08 4.06 -2.84
N LYS A 85 -15.42 3.31 -3.89
CA LYS A 85 -16.64 2.48 -3.94
C LYS A 85 -16.50 1.18 -3.15
N VAL A 86 -15.29 0.80 -2.75
CA VAL A 86 -15.03 -0.41 -1.95
C VAL A 86 -14.27 0.00 -0.67
N PRO A 87 -14.98 0.26 0.44
CA PRO A 87 -14.42 0.87 1.65
C PRO A 87 -13.15 0.20 2.18
N VAL A 88 -13.06 -1.12 2.09
CA VAL A 88 -11.91 -1.91 2.58
C VAL A 88 -10.67 -1.66 1.73
N ILE A 89 -10.80 -1.60 0.40
CA ILE A 89 -9.67 -1.42 -0.51
C ILE A 89 -9.15 0.03 -0.43
N LYS A 90 -10.04 1.00 -0.23
CA LYS A 90 -9.68 2.41 -0.01
C LYS A 90 -8.71 2.58 1.17
N SER A 91 -9.02 1.97 2.32
CA SER A 91 -8.18 2.10 3.52
C SER A 91 -6.79 1.47 3.32
N ILE A 92 -6.73 0.32 2.64
CA ILE A 92 -5.45 -0.34 2.33
C ILE A 92 -4.64 0.51 1.35
N TYR A 93 -5.24 0.99 0.27
CA TYR A 93 -4.56 1.83 -0.72
C TYR A 93 -4.06 3.15 -0.10
N ASN A 94 -4.88 3.83 0.70
CA ASN A 94 -4.48 5.06 1.37
C ASN A 94 -3.31 4.84 2.33
N PHE A 95 -3.34 3.76 3.10
CA PHE A 95 -2.24 3.40 3.98
C PHE A 95 -0.93 3.15 3.20
N PHE A 96 -0.97 2.34 2.13
CA PHE A 96 0.22 2.10 1.30
C PHE A 96 0.70 3.36 0.57
N LYS A 97 -0.22 4.22 0.12
CA LYS A 97 0.08 5.51 -0.50
C LYS A 97 0.76 6.46 0.48
N GLU A 98 0.25 6.57 1.70
CA GLU A 98 0.84 7.38 2.78
C GLU A 98 2.21 6.84 3.17
N LEU A 99 2.35 5.52 3.34
CA LEU A 99 3.65 4.86 3.55
C LEU A 99 4.63 5.20 2.41
N MET A 100 4.23 4.99 1.15
CA MET A 100 5.06 5.31 -0.01
C MET A 100 5.42 6.79 -0.09
N GLN A 101 4.53 7.69 0.31
CA GLN A 101 4.83 9.13 0.39
C GLN A 101 5.84 9.46 1.49
N MET A 102 5.80 8.74 2.62
CA MET A 102 6.85 8.83 3.65
C MET A 102 8.20 8.34 3.12
N PHE A 103 8.23 7.35 2.21
CA PHE A 103 9.44 6.85 1.56
C PHE A 103 9.96 7.74 0.41
N SER A 104 9.08 8.44 -0.30
CA SER A 104 9.41 9.10 -1.58
C SER A 104 9.80 10.58 -1.47
N ASN A 105 9.56 11.22 -0.31
CA ASN A 105 9.97 12.60 -0.06
C ASN A 105 11.07 12.60 1.02
N ASP A 106 12.33 12.78 0.60
CA ASP A 106 13.49 12.96 1.49
C ASP A 106 13.31 14.05 2.56
N LYS A 107 12.29 14.91 2.43
CA LYS A 107 12.00 16.01 3.36
C LYS A 107 10.98 15.70 4.47
N ASN A 108 10.23 14.59 4.38
CA ASN A 108 9.20 14.21 5.37
C ASN A 108 9.53 12.92 6.13
N TYR A 109 10.58 12.20 5.73
CA TYR A 109 11.11 11.08 6.50
C TYR A 109 11.85 11.61 7.73
N LEU A 110 11.21 11.58 8.89
CA LEU A 110 11.83 12.02 10.14
C LEU A 110 12.46 10.85 10.91
N GLY A 111 12.40 9.62 10.39
CA GLY A 111 13.05 8.45 10.96
C GLY A 111 12.14 7.56 11.81
N VAL A 112 12.71 6.43 12.21
CA VAL A 112 12.09 5.45 13.10
C VAL A 112 12.56 5.72 14.52
N VAL A 113 11.65 5.59 15.47
CA VAL A 113 11.94 5.67 16.90
C VAL A 113 11.44 4.44 17.63
N GLU A 114 12.13 4.07 18.69
CA GLU A 114 11.61 3.18 19.73
C GLU A 114 10.91 4.06 20.77
N VAL A 115 9.72 3.65 21.21
CA VAL A 115 8.93 4.36 22.21
C VAL A 115 8.40 3.37 23.25
N MET A 116 8.13 3.85 24.45
CA MET A 116 7.31 3.11 25.41
C MET A 116 5.83 3.39 25.16
N PHE A 117 5.10 2.41 24.66
CA PHE A 117 3.65 2.47 24.44
C PHE A 117 2.95 1.40 25.29
N ALA A 118 2.01 1.83 26.14
CA ALA A 118 1.33 0.95 27.10
C ALA A 118 2.31 0.12 27.98
N ASN A 119 3.41 0.73 28.44
CA ASN A 119 4.51 0.12 29.22
C ASN A 119 5.36 -0.92 28.48
N TYR A 120 5.20 -1.07 27.17
CA TYR A 120 6.03 -1.96 26.34
C TYR A 120 6.77 -1.17 25.27
N LYS A 121 7.91 -1.68 24.84
CA LYS A 121 8.69 -1.08 23.75
C LYS A 121 8.08 -1.44 22.41
N THR A 122 7.93 -0.46 21.53
CA THR A 122 7.51 -0.66 20.15
C THR A 122 8.18 0.36 19.24
N TYR A 123 8.18 0.06 17.95
CA TYR A 123 8.56 1.03 16.93
C TYR A 123 7.42 2.01 16.67
N ALA A 124 7.79 3.26 16.42
CA ALA A 124 6.92 4.30 15.91
C ALA A 124 7.64 5.06 14.79
N PHE A 125 6.86 5.65 13.90
CA PHE A 125 7.36 6.39 12.75
C PHE A 125 7.14 7.87 12.96
N LEU A 126 8.21 8.67 12.93
CA LEU A 126 8.09 10.12 13.02
C LEU A 126 7.46 10.65 11.73
N THR A 127 6.28 11.27 11.85
CA THR A 127 5.49 11.75 10.71
C THR A 127 5.56 13.26 10.54
N LYS A 128 5.76 14.00 11.64
CA LYS A 128 5.85 15.47 11.63
C LYS A 128 6.73 15.99 12.75
N GLU A 129 7.47 17.05 12.47
CA GLU A 129 8.21 17.83 13.46
C GLU A 129 7.49 19.15 13.73
N GLU A 130 7.31 19.46 15.02
CA GLU A 130 6.81 20.74 15.51
C GLU A 130 7.89 21.39 16.39
N LYS A 131 7.68 22.62 16.89
CA LYS A 131 8.72 23.39 17.62
C LYS A 131 9.35 22.57 18.76
N ASN A 132 8.53 22.05 19.68
CA ASN A 132 9.00 21.34 20.88
C ASN A 132 8.66 19.85 20.90
N ARG A 133 8.00 19.33 19.85
CA ARG A 133 7.51 17.94 19.82
C ARG A 133 7.69 17.31 18.46
N PHE A 134 7.74 15.98 18.45
CA PHE A 134 7.50 15.17 17.26
C PHE A 134 6.11 14.52 17.34
N ILE A 135 5.48 14.33 16.18
CA ILE A 135 4.32 13.49 16.02
C ILE A 135 4.81 12.13 15.50
N ALA A 136 4.42 11.06 16.16
CA ALA A 136 4.78 9.70 15.80
C ALA A 136 3.55 8.83 15.62
N PHE A 137 3.61 7.92 14.65
CA PHE A 137 2.58 6.90 14.42
C PHE A 137 3.06 5.54 14.92
N VAL A 138 2.27 4.93 15.81
CA VAL A 138 2.47 3.57 16.33
C VAL A 138 1.50 2.64 15.62
N PRO A 139 1.94 1.78 14.69
CA PRO A 139 1.06 0.86 13.97
C PRO A 139 0.58 -0.31 14.85
N THR A 140 -0.54 -0.91 14.47
CA THR A 140 -0.96 -2.22 15.01
C THR A 140 -0.34 -3.38 14.22
N ALA A 141 -0.11 -4.52 14.89
CA ALA A 141 0.34 -5.77 14.27
C ALA A 141 -0.80 -6.79 14.13
N PRO A 142 -0.76 -7.73 13.15
CA PRO A 142 0.14 -7.77 12.00
C PRO A 142 -0.29 -6.82 10.86
N ASN A 143 -1.47 -6.22 10.98
CA ASN A 143 -2.05 -5.33 9.98
C ASN A 143 -1.84 -3.86 10.38
N PRO A 144 -0.87 -3.15 9.79
CA PRO A 144 -0.52 -1.79 10.19
C PRO A 144 -1.45 -0.71 9.61
N THR A 145 -2.60 -1.08 9.05
CA THR A 145 -3.61 -0.12 8.54
C THR A 145 -4.27 0.71 9.63
N SER A 146 -4.10 0.34 10.90
CA SER A 146 -4.56 1.08 12.08
C SER A 146 -3.40 1.31 13.04
N GLY A 147 -3.60 2.22 13.99
CA GLY A 147 -2.57 2.57 14.95
C GLY A 147 -2.98 3.75 15.82
N TYR A 148 -1.99 4.25 16.55
CA TYR A 148 -2.13 5.41 17.42
C TYR A 148 -1.21 6.52 16.94
N VAL A 149 -1.68 7.75 17.07
CA VAL A 149 -0.82 8.92 16.94
C VAL A 149 -0.43 9.35 18.35
N ILE A 150 0.87 9.45 18.60
CA ILE A 150 1.42 9.91 19.87
C ILE A 150 2.28 11.15 19.65
N MET A 151 2.39 11.97 20.69
CA MET A 151 3.24 13.16 20.71
C MET A 151 4.45 12.87 21.59
N LEU A 152 5.64 13.18 21.08
CA LEU A 152 6.92 12.95 21.75
C LEU A 152 7.57 14.30 22.02
N ASP A 153 7.86 14.62 23.29
CA ASP A 153 8.58 15.85 23.62
C ASP A 153 10.07 15.69 23.28
N LYS A 154 10.67 16.70 22.63
CA LYS A 154 12.04 16.59 22.10
C LYS A 154 13.11 16.41 23.17
N ASP A 155 12.88 16.94 24.37
CA ASP A 155 13.76 16.84 25.54
C ASP A 155 13.73 15.45 26.20
N LYS A 156 12.84 14.56 25.77
CA LYS A 156 12.71 13.18 26.26
C LYS A 156 13.42 12.15 25.37
N GLU A 157 14.23 12.60 24.42
CA GLU A 157 15.10 11.72 23.66
C GLU A 157 16.22 11.17 24.56
N VAL A 158 16.36 9.84 24.60
CA VAL A 158 17.33 9.15 25.48
C VAL A 158 18.09 8.06 24.74
N GLY A 159 19.27 7.69 25.25
CA GLY A 159 20.05 6.56 24.73
C GLY A 159 19.48 5.19 25.08
N GLU A 160 18.67 5.11 26.15
CA GLU A 160 18.02 3.91 26.64
C GLU A 160 16.68 4.29 27.30
N ILE A 161 15.59 3.67 26.84
CA ILE A 161 14.23 3.92 27.34
C ILE A 161 14.00 3.16 28.65
N LYS A 162 13.70 3.89 29.73
CA LYS A 162 13.45 3.39 31.09
C LYS A 162 12.08 3.80 31.63
N ALA A 163 11.48 4.87 31.12
CA ALA A 163 10.20 5.39 31.60
C ALA A 163 9.23 5.74 30.47
N LEU A 164 7.95 5.88 30.84
CA LEU A 164 6.90 6.32 29.91
C LEU A 164 7.18 7.77 29.45
N GLY A 165 7.03 8.02 28.14
CA GLY A 165 7.30 9.33 27.52
C GLY A 165 8.73 9.50 27.02
N GLU A 166 9.66 8.62 27.45
CA GLU A 166 10.99 8.54 26.84
C GLU A 166 10.93 7.83 25.49
N TRP A 167 11.77 8.28 24.57
CA TRP A 167 11.88 7.72 23.23
C TRP A 167 13.32 7.77 22.75
N LYS A 168 13.64 6.90 21.78
CA LYS A 168 15.00 6.77 21.24
C LYS A 168 14.95 6.68 19.73
N ARG A 169 15.80 7.43 19.03
CA ARG A 169 16.00 7.25 17.59
C ARG A 169 16.74 5.95 17.29
N VAL A 170 16.25 5.19 16.32
CA VAL A 170 16.85 3.92 15.91
C VAL A 170 17.43 4.05 14.51
N ASP A 171 18.61 3.48 14.32
CA ASP A 171 19.27 3.38 13.02
C ASP A 171 18.68 2.20 12.25
N THR A 172 17.44 2.36 11.81
CA THR A 172 16.67 1.34 11.09
C THR A 172 15.77 2.06 10.10
N ASP A 173 15.64 1.49 8.90
CA ASP A 173 14.71 2.02 7.92
C ASP A 173 13.25 1.63 8.24
N VAL A 174 12.29 2.37 7.69
CA VAL A 174 10.86 2.09 7.93
C VAL A 174 10.47 0.70 7.43
N LYS A 175 11.12 0.16 6.39
CA LYS A 175 10.78 -1.14 5.82
C LYS A 175 11.14 -2.28 6.77
N GLU A 176 12.32 -2.23 7.37
CA GLU A 176 12.78 -3.20 8.35
C GLU A 176 11.94 -3.13 9.62
N ALA A 177 11.68 -1.92 10.13
CA ALA A 177 10.81 -1.73 11.29
C ALA A 177 9.38 -2.23 11.05
N LEU A 178 8.77 -1.93 9.89
CA LEU A 178 7.47 -2.47 9.50
C LEU A 178 7.51 -4.00 9.35
N SER A 179 8.58 -4.55 8.79
CA SER A 179 8.74 -5.99 8.64
C SER A 179 8.71 -6.70 9.99
N LYS A 180 9.36 -6.14 11.03
CA LYS A 180 9.33 -6.67 12.40
C LYS A 180 7.93 -6.63 13.02
N ILE A 181 7.17 -5.56 12.75
CA ILE A 181 5.80 -5.39 13.26
C ILE A 181 4.84 -6.38 12.56
N ILE A 182 4.93 -6.50 11.24
CA ILE A 182 4.06 -7.37 10.44
C ILE A 182 4.40 -8.86 10.69
N SER A 183 5.67 -9.18 10.95
CA SER A 183 6.11 -10.55 11.24
C SER A 183 5.67 -11.07 12.61
N LEU A 184 4.99 -10.26 13.43
CA LEU A 184 4.65 -10.58 14.81
C LEU A 184 5.88 -10.87 15.68
N GLY A 185 7.04 -10.30 15.32
CA GLY A 185 8.31 -10.59 16.00
C GLY A 185 8.90 -11.97 15.70
N LEU A 186 8.38 -12.68 14.70
CA LEU A 186 8.90 -14.01 14.28
C LEU A 186 10.14 -13.92 13.37
N LYS A 187 10.55 -12.71 12.99
CA LYS A 187 11.71 -12.43 12.13
C LYS A 187 12.54 -11.32 12.71
#